data_AF-A0AAJ2GYT3-F1
#
_entry.id   AF-A0AAJ2GYT3-F1
#
_cell.length_a   1.000
_cell.length_b   1.000
_cell.length_c   1.000
_cell.angle_alpha   90.00
_cell.angle_beta   90.00
_cell.angle_gamma   90.00
#
_symmetry.space_group_name_H-M   'P 1'
#
loop_
_entity.id
_entity.type
_entity.pdbx_description
1 polymer ?
#
loop_
_entity_poly.entity_id
_entity_poly.type
_entity_poly.pdbx_seq_one_letter_code
_entity_poly.pdbx_strand_id
1 'polypeptide(L)'
;MEQWQQFLWRRLFAKQFNDYQAIRTRFWQVLASNKYKQKLLPSSLTIFTVLQLPPAEFNFILQLSQYTDIQFLHYNPSQEYWADSVDPQWLKRFALKNPHAARLFDSRHPLLTSMGKQSRDIFAQLAELSGNDANLEGQ
;
A
#
# COMPACT_ATOMS: atom_id res chain seq x y z
N MET A 1 -16.46 3.91 -15.46
CA MET A 1 -15.88 3.05 -16.50
C MET A 1 -16.77 3.17 -17.72
N GLU A 2 -16.21 3.44 -18.88
CA GLU A 2 -17.01 3.57 -20.10
C GLU A 2 -17.60 2.20 -20.49
N GLN A 3 -18.78 2.20 -21.13
CA GLN A 3 -19.53 0.96 -21.40
C GLN A 3 -18.72 -0.05 -22.25
N TRP A 4 -17.94 0.45 -23.22
CA TRP A 4 -17.09 -0.41 -24.07
C TRP A 4 -15.93 -1.03 -23.28
N GLN A 5 -15.34 -0.31 -22.33
CA GLN A 5 -14.30 -0.85 -21.44
C GLN A 5 -14.86 -1.97 -20.57
N GLN A 6 -16.06 -1.77 -20.02
CA GLN A 6 -16.72 -2.80 -19.22
C GLN A 6 -17.04 -4.05 -20.06
N PHE A 7 -17.53 -3.87 -21.29
CA PHE A 7 -17.80 -4.98 -22.20
C PHE A 7 -16.54 -5.78 -22.53
N LEU A 8 -15.46 -5.11 -22.92
CA LEU A 8 -14.17 -5.76 -23.21
C LEU A 8 -13.62 -6.45 -21.96
N TRP A 9 -13.67 -5.79 -20.80
CA TRP A 9 -13.18 -6.38 -19.56
C TRP A 9 -13.94 -7.65 -19.19
N ARG A 10 -15.27 -7.62 -19.30
CA ARG A 10 -16.11 -8.79 -19.02
C ARG A 10 -15.80 -9.94 -19.97
N ARG A 11 -15.53 -9.63 -21.24
CA ARG A 11 -15.24 -10.65 -22.26
C ARG A 11 -13.84 -11.25 -22.11
N LEU A 12 -12.86 -10.44 -21.73
CA LEU A 12 -11.45 -10.86 -21.75
C LEU A 12 -10.95 -11.34 -20.39
N PHE A 13 -11.36 -10.70 -19.30
CA PHE A 13 -10.72 -10.87 -17.98
C PHE A 13 -11.64 -11.41 -16.89
N ALA A 14 -12.97 -11.32 -17.03
CA ALA A 14 -13.89 -11.68 -15.93
C ALA A 14 -13.73 -13.13 -15.44
N LYS A 15 -13.51 -14.08 -16.35
CA LYS A 15 -13.31 -15.49 -15.96
C LYS A 15 -12.07 -15.63 -15.07
N GLN A 16 -10.93 -15.11 -15.53
CA GLN A 16 -9.66 -15.20 -14.79
C GLN A 16 -9.74 -14.45 -13.45
N PHE A 17 -10.40 -13.29 -13.44
CA PHE A 17 -10.64 -12.54 -12.21
C PHE A 17 -11.48 -13.34 -11.22
N ASN A 18 -12.58 -13.96 -11.66
CA ASN A 18 -13.43 -14.78 -10.80
C ASN A 18 -12.70 -16.01 -10.27
N ASP A 19 -11.93 -16.70 -11.12
CA ASP A 19 -11.11 -17.85 -10.72
C ASP A 19 -10.09 -17.43 -9.65
N TYR A 20 -9.41 -16.29 -9.83
CA TYR A 20 -8.48 -15.73 -8.86
C TYR A 20 -9.16 -15.41 -7.51
N GLN A 21 -10.32 -14.75 -7.54
CA GLN A 21 -11.08 -14.42 -6.33
C GLN A 21 -11.58 -15.67 -5.60
N ALA A 22 -12.01 -16.70 -6.33
CA ALA A 22 -12.42 -17.97 -5.74
C ALA A 22 -11.26 -18.68 -5.03
N ILE A 23 -10.08 -18.74 -5.66
CA ILE A 23 -8.87 -19.31 -5.04
C ILE A 23 -8.50 -18.55 -3.78
N ARG A 24 -8.49 -17.22 -3.84
CA ARG A 24 -8.15 -16.35 -2.70
C ARG A 24 -9.13 -16.52 -1.54
N THR A 25 -10.43 -16.58 -1.84
CA THR A 25 -11.47 -16.82 -0.84
C THR A 25 -11.29 -18.19 -0.19
N ARG A 26 -11.08 -19.23 -0.99
CA ARG A 26 -10.86 -20.59 -0.51
C ARG A 26 -9.60 -20.69 0.34
N PHE A 27 -8.51 -20.03 -0.03
CA PHE A 27 -7.28 -19.99 0.74
C PHE A 27 -7.55 -19.54 2.18
N TRP A 28 -8.23 -18.41 2.35
CA TRP A 28 -8.55 -17.88 3.68
C TRP A 28 -9.54 -18.75 4.46
N GLN A 29 -10.55 -19.31 3.80
CA GLN A 29 -11.50 -20.24 4.44
C GLN A 29 -10.80 -21.49 4.98
N VAL A 30 -9.88 -22.07 4.19
CA VAL A 30 -9.10 -23.24 4.62
C VAL A 30 -8.15 -22.87 5.75
N LEU A 31 -7.47 -21.72 5.65
CA LEU A 31 -6.52 -21.29 6.67
C LEU A 31 -7.23 -21.01 8.01
N ALA A 32 -8.41 -20.38 7.99
CA ALA A 32 -9.19 -20.09 9.18
C ALA A 32 -9.76 -21.35 9.85
N SER A 33 -10.18 -22.34 9.07
CA SER A 33 -10.83 -23.56 9.58
C SER A 33 -9.87 -24.68 9.95
N ASN A 34 -8.60 -24.63 9.53
CA ASN A 34 -7.67 -25.75 9.66
C ASN A 34 -6.32 -25.35 10.29
N LYS A 35 -6.19 -25.61 11.61
CA LYS A 35 -4.95 -25.36 12.37
C LYS A 35 -3.74 -26.12 11.84
N TYR A 36 -3.91 -27.30 11.25
CA TYR A 36 -2.79 -28.03 10.65
C TYR A 36 -2.25 -27.28 9.44
N LYS A 37 -3.13 -26.69 8.61
CA LYS A 37 -2.72 -25.88 7.46
C LYS A 37 -2.00 -24.60 7.86
N GLN A 38 -2.38 -23.98 8.98
CA GLN A 38 -1.65 -22.84 9.54
C GLN A 38 -0.19 -23.19 9.85
N LYS A 39 0.07 -24.38 10.39
CA LYS A 39 1.43 -24.88 10.67
C LYS A 39 2.27 -25.18 9.43
N LEU A 40 1.65 -25.27 8.25
CA LEU A 40 2.37 -25.45 6.98
C LEU A 40 2.86 -24.12 6.39
N LEU A 41 2.39 -22.98 6.93
CA LEU A 41 2.91 -21.69 6.52
C LEU A 41 4.37 -21.55 6.94
N PRO A 42 5.17 -20.78 6.19
CA PRO A 42 6.51 -20.42 6.62
C PRO A 42 6.44 -19.68 7.97
N SER A 43 7.45 -19.92 8.81
CA SER A 43 7.56 -19.22 10.10
C SER A 43 7.87 -17.74 9.93
N SER A 44 8.60 -17.37 8.86
CA SER A 44 8.88 -15.98 8.52
C SER A 44 8.89 -15.75 7.00
N LEU A 45 8.60 -14.52 6.60
CA LEU A 45 8.63 -14.06 5.22
C LEU A 45 9.25 -12.65 5.15
N THR A 46 10.34 -12.51 4.40
CA THR A 46 10.95 -11.20 4.11
C THR A 46 10.56 -10.73 2.72
N ILE A 47 10.02 -9.51 2.62
CA ILE A 47 9.53 -8.91 1.37
C ILE A 47 10.36 -7.68 1.05
N PHE A 48 11.11 -7.74 -0.04
CA PHE A 48 11.84 -6.60 -0.58
C PHE A 48 10.95 -5.81 -1.53
N THR A 49 10.58 -4.58 -1.14
CA THR A 49 9.72 -3.72 -1.96
C THR A 49 10.56 -2.65 -2.66
N VAL A 50 10.94 -2.94 -3.92
CA VAL A 50 11.65 -2.01 -4.82
C VAL A 50 10.65 -1.23 -5.70
N LEU A 51 9.47 -1.81 -5.93
CA LEU A 51 8.40 -1.26 -6.78
C LEU A 51 7.08 -1.17 -6.03
N GLN A 52 6.08 -0.56 -6.65
CA GLN A 52 4.78 -0.42 -6.02
C GLN A 52 4.11 -1.78 -5.73
N LEU A 53 3.71 -1.99 -4.48
CA LEU A 53 2.83 -3.08 -4.07
C LEU A 53 1.37 -2.62 -4.17
N PRO A 54 0.54 -3.26 -5.01
CA PRO A 54 -0.87 -2.93 -5.11
C PRO A 54 -1.58 -3.10 -3.75
N PRO A 55 -2.54 -2.23 -3.39
CA PRO A 55 -3.23 -2.31 -2.10
C PRO A 55 -3.87 -3.68 -1.82
N ALA A 56 -4.38 -4.36 -2.85
CA ALA A 56 -4.97 -5.70 -2.71
C ALA A 56 -3.95 -6.78 -2.31
N GLU A 57 -2.70 -6.66 -2.75
CA GLU A 57 -1.63 -7.59 -2.37
C GLU A 57 -1.06 -7.23 -1.01
N PHE A 58 -0.97 -5.94 -0.70
CA PHE A 58 -0.59 -5.49 0.62
C PHE A 58 -1.56 -5.97 1.71
N ASN A 59 -2.87 -5.78 1.51
CA ASN A 59 -3.88 -6.25 2.45
C ASN A 59 -3.86 -7.77 2.64
N PHE A 60 -3.52 -8.53 1.58
CA PHE A 60 -3.35 -9.97 1.69
C PHE A 60 -2.17 -10.35 2.59
N ILE A 61 -1.04 -9.67 2.40
CA ILE A 61 0.15 -9.87 3.23
C ILE A 61 -0.13 -9.45 4.68
N LEU A 62 -0.81 -8.33 4.89
CA LEU A 62 -1.20 -7.86 6.21
C LEU A 62 -2.16 -8.85 6.91
N GLN A 63 -3.07 -9.49 6.18
CA GLN A 63 -3.90 -10.55 6.76
C GLN A 63 -3.07 -11.80 7.07
N LEU A 64 -2.04 -12.09 6.26
CA LEU A 64 -1.15 -13.23 6.45
C LEU A 64 -0.24 -13.06 7.67
N SER A 65 0.10 -11.82 8.04
CA SER A 65 0.98 -11.54 9.19
C SER A 65 0.42 -12.02 10.53
N GLN A 66 -0.88 -12.31 10.60
CA GLN A 66 -1.51 -12.95 11.77
C GLN A 66 -1.02 -14.39 11.99
N TYR A 67 -0.44 -15.03 10.97
CA TYR A 67 -0.02 -16.44 10.99
C TYR A 67 1.47 -16.65 10.71
N THR A 68 2.11 -15.68 10.08
CA THR A 68 3.53 -15.72 9.67
C THR A 68 4.20 -14.43 10.11
N ASP A 69 5.43 -14.48 10.59
CA ASP A 69 6.20 -13.27 10.86
C ASP A 69 6.63 -12.61 9.54
N ILE A 70 6.24 -11.36 9.29
CA ILE A 70 6.46 -10.70 7.99
C ILE A 70 7.31 -9.45 8.17
N GLN A 71 8.46 -9.44 7.51
CA GLN A 71 9.36 -8.31 7.49
C GLN A 71 9.33 -7.62 6.12
N PHE A 72 8.95 -6.33 6.11
CA PHE A 72 9.07 -5.49 4.92
C PHE A 72 10.42 -4.78 4.91
N LEU A 73 11.18 -4.97 3.83
CA LEU A 73 12.40 -4.22 3.54
C LEU A 73 12.10 -3.29 2.36
N HIS A 74 11.70 -2.07 2.69
CA HIS A 74 11.33 -1.05 1.71
C HIS A 74 12.51 -0.12 1.41
N TYR A 75 12.76 0.10 0.12
CA TYR A 75 13.72 1.12 -0.30
C TYR A 75 13.13 2.52 -0.13
N ASN A 76 13.48 3.20 0.96
CA ASN A 76 13.13 4.59 1.18
C ASN A 76 14.28 5.51 0.71
N PRO A 77 14.06 6.35 -0.33
CA PRO A 77 15.10 7.23 -0.86
C PRO A 77 15.48 8.41 0.06
N SER A 78 14.80 8.58 1.20
CA SER A 78 15.06 9.64 2.19
C SER A 78 14.87 9.13 3.61
N GLN A 79 15.51 9.77 4.60
CA GLN A 79 15.31 9.45 6.02
C GLN A 79 14.12 10.18 6.64
N GLU A 80 13.66 11.29 6.05
CA GLU A 80 12.54 12.09 6.57
C GLU A 80 11.18 11.57 6.06
N TYR A 81 10.08 11.88 6.75
CA TYR A 81 8.74 11.58 6.25
C TYR A 81 8.35 12.56 5.13
N TRP A 82 8.19 12.06 3.90
CA TRP A 82 8.01 12.89 2.70
C TRP A 82 6.71 12.61 1.91
N ALA A 83 5.82 11.76 2.44
CA ALA A 83 4.53 11.44 1.81
C ALA A 83 3.62 12.69 1.67
N ASP A 84 3.64 13.57 2.68
CA ASP A 84 2.79 14.77 2.72
C ASP A 84 3.39 15.97 1.99
N SER A 85 4.64 15.87 1.50
CA SER A 85 5.27 16.98 0.76
C SER A 85 4.55 17.21 -0.56
N VAL A 86 4.18 18.44 -0.88
CA VAL A 86 3.42 18.74 -2.12
C VAL A 86 4.31 19.25 -3.24
N ASP A 87 3.85 19.06 -4.48
CA ASP A 87 4.62 19.50 -5.65
C ASP A 87 4.76 21.03 -5.63
N PRO A 88 5.99 21.57 -5.80
CA PRO A 88 6.21 23.00 -5.67
C PRO A 88 5.46 23.83 -6.71
N GLN A 89 5.26 23.31 -7.94
CA GLN A 89 4.50 24.00 -8.97
C GLN A 89 3.00 23.94 -8.68
N TRP A 90 2.50 22.81 -8.19
CA TRP A 90 1.14 22.70 -7.69
C TRP A 90 0.89 23.65 -6.53
N LEU A 91 1.78 23.71 -5.55
CA LEU A 91 1.66 24.58 -4.37
C LEU A 91 1.66 26.05 -4.77
N LYS A 92 2.52 26.46 -5.71
CA LYS A 92 2.48 27.82 -6.27
C LYS A 92 1.12 28.15 -6.91
N ARG A 93 0.56 27.23 -7.70
CA ARG A 93 -0.76 27.41 -8.33
C ARG A 93 -1.92 27.41 -7.32
N PHE A 94 -1.82 26.57 -6.29
CA PHE A 94 -2.82 26.49 -5.22
C PHE A 94 -2.80 27.72 -4.33
N ALA A 95 -1.61 28.24 -3.98
CA ALA A 95 -1.44 29.45 -3.19
C ALA A 95 -2.05 30.69 -3.85
N LEU A 96 -2.05 30.76 -5.19
CA LEU A 96 -2.73 31.84 -5.92
C LEU A 96 -4.25 31.82 -5.74
N LYS A 97 -4.85 30.64 -5.50
CA LYS A 97 -6.29 30.47 -5.30
C LYS A 97 -6.70 30.46 -3.83
N ASN A 98 -5.87 29.89 -2.95
CA ASN A 98 -6.16 29.68 -1.53
C ASN A 98 -4.91 29.94 -0.67
N PRO A 99 -4.50 31.21 -0.49
CA PRO A 99 -3.23 31.56 0.15
C PRO A 99 -3.14 31.17 1.64
N HIS A 100 -4.27 31.17 2.36
CA HIS A 100 -4.30 30.77 3.78
C HIS A 100 -4.13 29.25 3.96
N ALA A 101 -4.81 28.45 3.14
CA ALA A 101 -4.69 26.98 3.18
C ALA A 101 -3.33 26.49 2.66
N ALA A 102 -2.69 27.23 1.74
CA ALA A 102 -1.39 26.88 1.20
C ALA A 102 -0.26 26.83 2.26
N ARG A 103 -0.41 27.55 3.38
CA ARG A 103 0.58 27.55 4.49
C ARG A 103 0.65 26.23 5.26
N LEU A 104 -0.35 25.35 5.10
CA LEU A 104 -0.40 24.03 5.73
C LEU A 104 0.43 22.99 4.98
N PHE A 105 0.93 23.31 3.78
CA PHE A 105 1.67 22.38 2.94
C PHE A 105 3.13 22.77 2.84
N ASP A 106 4.00 21.77 2.79
CA ASP A 106 5.44 21.94 2.67
C ASP A 106 6.00 21.30 1.39
N SER A 107 7.04 21.90 0.81
CA SER A 107 7.64 21.49 -0.45
C SER A 107 9.18 21.49 -0.36
N ARG A 108 9.72 20.82 0.66
CA ARG A 108 11.17 20.79 0.93
C ARG A 108 11.98 20.00 -0.10
N HIS A 109 11.36 19.03 -0.78
CA HIS A 109 12.05 18.11 -1.69
C HIS A 109 11.37 17.98 -3.06
N PRO A 110 11.67 18.87 -4.03
CA PRO A 110 11.01 18.90 -5.33
C PRO A 110 11.19 17.63 -6.17
N LEU A 111 12.35 16.96 -6.10
CA LEU A 111 12.62 15.72 -6.84
C LEU A 111 11.91 14.50 -6.26
N LEU A 112 11.90 14.36 -4.93
CA LEU A 112 11.12 13.34 -4.22
C LEU A 112 9.62 13.52 -4.47
N THR A 113 9.19 14.76 -4.65
CA THR A 113 7.78 15.05 -4.92
C THR A 113 7.34 14.76 -6.35
N SER A 114 8.20 15.05 -7.33
CA SER A 114 7.90 14.79 -8.73
C SER A 114 8.12 13.33 -9.13
N MET A 115 9.16 12.67 -8.60
CA MET A 115 9.56 11.29 -8.96
C MET A 115 9.05 10.24 -7.97
N GLY A 116 8.69 10.65 -6.75
CA GLY A 116 8.29 9.72 -5.69
C GLY A 116 6.79 9.43 -5.60
N LYS A 117 5.93 9.98 -6.48
CA LYS A 117 4.46 9.80 -6.43
C LYS A 117 4.04 8.36 -6.22
N GLN A 118 4.72 7.43 -6.88
CA GLN A 118 4.43 6.01 -6.76
C GLN A 118 4.91 5.41 -5.42
N SER A 119 6.10 5.78 -4.96
CA SER A 119 6.63 5.34 -3.66
C SER A 119 5.91 5.95 -2.45
N ARG A 120 5.19 7.08 -2.61
CA ARG A 120 4.47 7.75 -1.51
C ARG A 120 3.35 6.93 -0.93
N ASP A 121 2.50 6.37 -1.78
CA ASP A 121 1.29 5.67 -1.32
C ASP A 121 1.64 4.45 -0.46
N ILE A 122 2.78 3.81 -0.77
CA ILE A 122 3.30 2.67 0.00
C ILE A 122 4.05 3.14 1.23
N PHE A 123 4.87 4.18 1.10
CA PHE A 123 5.54 4.75 2.26
C PHE A 123 4.52 5.23 3.30
N ALA A 124 3.42 5.85 2.89
CA ALA A 124 2.32 6.25 3.77
C ALA A 124 1.67 5.03 4.45
N GLN A 125 1.29 3.99 3.69
CA GLN A 125 0.69 2.77 4.25
C GLN A 125 1.64 2.03 5.21
N LEU A 126 2.93 1.95 4.88
CA LEU A 126 3.94 1.35 5.75
C LEU A 126 4.20 2.20 7.00
N ALA A 127 4.24 3.53 6.84
CA ALA A 127 4.43 4.46 7.95
C ALA A 127 3.26 4.37 8.94
N GLU A 128 2.01 4.31 8.47
CA GLU A 128 0.81 4.10 9.30
C GLU A 128 0.92 2.84 10.16
N LEU A 129 1.41 1.74 9.58
CA LEU A 129 1.58 0.48 10.33
C LEU A 129 2.72 0.57 11.34
N SER A 130 3.86 1.16 10.96
CA SER A 130 5.00 1.33 11.88
C SER A 130 4.71 2.28 13.04
N GLY A 131 3.89 3.31 12.82
CA GLY A 131 3.50 4.27 13.85
C GLY A 131 2.51 3.69 14.86
N ASN A 132 1.81 2.63 14.51
CA ASN A 132 0.83 1.99 15.41
C ASN A 132 1.51 1.09 16.46
N ASP A 133 2.72 0.58 16.18
CA ASP A 133 3.52 -0.21 17.13
C ASP A 133 4.11 0.68 18.25
N ALA A 134 4.46 1.94 17.96
CA ALA A 134 4.99 2.88 18.95
C ALA A 134 3.97 3.28 20.05
N ASN A 135 2.67 3.03 19.83
CA ASN A 135 1.61 3.30 20.81
C ASN A 135 1.30 2.10 21.73
N LEU A 136 1.92 0.94 21.51
CA LEU A 136 1.68 -0.27 22.29
C LEU A 136 2.72 -0.52 23.41
N GLU A 137 3.80 0.26 23.49
CA GLU A 137 4.79 0.20 24.58
C GLU A 137 4.53 1.23 25.71
N GLY A 138 3.35 1.85 25.72
CA GLY A 138 3.01 2.97 26.61
C GLY A 138 1.74 2.82 27.45
N GLN A 139 1.42 1.60 27.92
CA GLN A 139 0.41 1.37 28.98
C GLN A 139 0.89 0.35 30.02
#